data_AF-X0ZVR0-F1
#
_entry.id   AF-X0ZVR0-F1
#
_cell.length_a   1.000
_cell.length_b   1.000
_cell.length_c   1.000
_cell.angle_alpha   90.00
_cell.angle_beta   90.00
_cell.angle_gamma   90.00
#
_symmetry.space_group_name_H-M   'P 1'
#
loop_
_entity.id
_entity.type
_entity.pdbx_description
1 polymer ?
#
loop_
_entity_poly.entity_id
_entity_poly.type
_entity_poly.pdbx_seq_one_letter_code
_entity_poly.pdbx_strand_id
1 'polypeptide(L)'
;MKIFLAVVLSAMFMAFMCGTGMAGDINPPGLPEDGSGMPTLLDIYNYLAQGTPAPTPGAFKEPDSEKGIGTMKTITEVYEAIPTPVPGSSAEVTDVTQGKKFFSTESGSWGVQTGTW
;
A
#
# COMPACT_ATOMS: atom_id res chain seq x y z
N MET A 1 -13.73 -22.95 43.28
CA MET A 1 -14.06 -21.50 43.16
C MET A 1 -12.86 -20.63 42.76
N LYS A 2 -11.69 -20.72 43.41
CA LYS A 2 -10.55 -19.81 43.15
C LYS A 2 -10.02 -19.83 41.71
N ILE A 3 -9.92 -21.03 41.10
CA ILE A 3 -9.45 -21.20 39.71
C ILE A 3 -10.47 -20.65 38.70
N PHE A 4 -11.76 -20.89 38.95
CA PHE A 4 -12.85 -20.37 38.11
C PHE A 4 -12.89 -18.83 38.11
N LEU A 5 -12.67 -18.21 39.28
CA LEU A 5 -12.60 -16.76 39.40
C LEU A 5 -11.39 -16.18 38.63
N ALA A 6 -10.24 -16.84 38.68
CA ALA A 6 -9.03 -16.41 37.97
C ALA A 6 -9.19 -16.50 36.44
N VAL A 7 -9.86 -17.54 35.94
CA VAL A 7 -10.12 -17.72 34.51
C VAL A 7 -11.08 -16.64 33.99
N VAL A 8 -12.14 -16.31 34.75
CA VAL A 8 -13.07 -15.24 34.37
C VAL A 8 -12.37 -13.88 34.36
N LEU A 9 -11.55 -13.59 35.37
CA LEU A 9 -10.82 -12.32 35.45
C LEU A 9 -9.81 -12.17 34.29
N SER A 10 -9.13 -13.26 33.93
CA SER A 10 -8.20 -13.29 32.79
C SER A 10 -8.91 -13.09 31.45
N ALA A 11 -10.09 -13.69 31.26
CA ALA A 11 -10.88 -13.53 30.04
C ALA A 11 -11.40 -12.09 29.88
N MET A 12 -11.82 -11.46 30.98
CA MET A 12 -12.25 -10.06 30.99
C MET A 12 -11.09 -9.10 30.68
N PHE A 13 -9.88 -9.40 31.18
CA PHE A 13 -8.70 -8.57 30.91
C PHE A 13 -8.27 -8.65 29.43
N MET A 14 -8.39 -9.82 28.80
CA MET A 14 -8.05 -10.01 27.39
C MET A 14 -9.03 -9.32 26.43
N ALA A 15 -10.32 -9.26 26.79
CA ALA A 15 -11.32 -8.52 26.03
C ALA A 15 -11.09 -6.99 26.05
N PHE A 16 -10.50 -6.46 27.13
CA PHE A 16 -10.22 -5.02 27.26
C PHE A 16 -9.07 -4.54 26.36
N MET A 17 -8.14 -5.42 25.99
CA MET A 17 -6.98 -5.09 25.14
C MET A 17 -7.29 -5.09 23.63
N CYS A 18 -8.48 -5.54 23.22
CA CYS A 18 -8.86 -5.72 21.80
C CYS A 18 -9.39 -4.43 21.11
N GLY A 19 -9.36 -3.27 21.79
CA GLY A 19 -10.26 -2.16 21.45
C GLY A 19 -9.67 -0.84 20.97
N THR A 20 -8.35 -0.69 20.77
CA THR A 20 -7.79 0.59 20.30
C THR A 20 -7.32 0.50 18.85
N GLY A 21 -8.29 0.64 17.92
CA GLY A 21 -7.95 1.01 16.55
C GLY A 21 -7.40 2.43 16.57
N MET A 22 -6.13 2.63 16.20
CA MET A 22 -5.61 3.97 15.98
C MET A 22 -6.34 4.56 14.78
N ALA A 23 -7.27 5.48 15.04
CA ALA A 23 -7.77 6.38 14.02
C ALA A 23 -6.58 7.22 13.54
N GLY A 24 -6.50 7.45 12.22
CA GLY A 24 -5.52 8.38 11.67
C GLY A 24 -5.67 9.78 12.27
N ASP A 25 -4.63 10.59 12.12
CA ASP A 25 -4.67 11.97 12.59
C ASP A 25 -5.79 12.75 11.88
N ILE A 26 -6.66 13.38 12.68
CA ILE A 26 -7.74 14.25 12.17
C ILE A 26 -7.28 15.69 11.97
N ASN A 27 -6.07 16.02 12.43
CA ASN A 27 -5.49 17.34 12.20
C ASN A 27 -5.26 17.52 10.70
N PRO A 28 -5.51 18.73 10.16
CA PRO A 28 -5.22 19.02 8.78
C PRO A 28 -3.72 18.80 8.52
N PRO A 29 -3.34 18.19 7.39
CA PRO A 29 -1.95 17.83 7.08
C PRO A 29 -1.03 19.04 6.87
N GLY A 30 -1.58 20.25 6.85
CA GLY A 30 -0.86 21.51 6.64
C GLY A 30 -1.83 22.67 6.44
N LEU A 31 -1.29 23.86 6.23
CA LEU A 31 -2.06 25.03 5.80
C LEU A 31 -2.44 24.86 4.31
N PRO A 32 -3.51 25.50 3.81
CA PRO A 32 -3.87 25.43 2.40
C PRO A 32 -2.76 25.87 1.44
N GLU A 33 -1.88 26.77 1.89
CA GLU A 33 -0.69 27.23 1.17
C GLU A 33 0.42 26.17 1.05
N ASP A 34 0.38 25.13 1.89
CA ASP A 34 1.30 23.99 1.81
C ASP A 34 0.88 23.00 0.70
N GLY A 35 -0.28 23.19 0.09
CA GLY A 35 -0.82 22.31 -0.94
C GLY A 35 -1.59 21.12 -0.37
N SER A 36 -2.07 20.25 -1.26
CA SER A 36 -2.83 19.06 -0.87
C SER A 36 -1.95 17.95 -0.30
N GLY A 37 -0.63 18.05 -0.43
CA GLY A 37 0.29 16.94 -0.19
C GLY A 37 0.11 15.76 -1.14
N MET A 38 -0.79 15.84 -2.13
CA MET A 38 -1.12 14.73 -3.03
C MET A 38 -0.24 14.73 -4.28
N PRO A 39 0.51 13.65 -4.56
CA PRO A 39 1.33 13.56 -5.77
C PRO A 39 0.48 13.64 -7.04
N THR A 40 1.05 14.18 -8.11
CA THR A 40 0.37 14.18 -9.41
C THR A 40 0.40 12.78 -10.03
N LEU A 41 -0.48 12.52 -11.01
CA LEU A 41 -0.45 11.26 -11.74
C LEU A 41 0.89 11.06 -12.50
N LEU A 42 1.55 12.15 -12.90
CA LEU A 42 2.88 12.11 -13.49
C LEU A 42 3.94 11.68 -12.45
N ASP A 43 3.83 12.15 -11.21
CA ASP A 43 4.72 11.74 -10.13
C ASP A 43 4.55 10.26 -9.79
N ILE A 44 3.31 9.78 -9.74
CA ILE A 44 3.02 8.35 -9.55
C ILE A 44 3.62 7.53 -10.69
N TYR A 45 3.47 7.98 -11.93
CA TYR A 45 4.09 7.32 -13.08
C TYR A 45 5.63 7.29 -12.96
N ASN A 46 6.26 8.41 -12.61
CA ASN A 46 7.71 8.49 -12.46
C ASN A 46 8.20 7.60 -11.32
N TYR A 47 7.47 7.51 -10.21
CA TYR A 47 7.76 6.59 -9.12
C TYR A 47 7.70 5.13 -9.57
N LEU A 48 6.65 4.75 -10.31
CA LEU A 48 6.50 3.37 -10.80
C LEU A 48 7.57 3.01 -11.86
N ALA A 49 7.90 3.94 -12.75
CA ALA A 49 8.82 3.69 -13.85
C ALA A 49 10.30 3.77 -13.42
N GLN A 50 10.64 4.63 -12.47
CA GLN A 50 12.03 4.98 -12.15
C GLN A 50 12.38 4.84 -10.66
N GLY A 51 11.41 4.55 -9.79
CA GLY A 51 11.60 4.53 -8.34
C GLY A 51 11.80 5.91 -7.72
N THR A 52 11.62 6.99 -8.48
CA THR A 52 11.83 8.37 -8.02
C THR A 52 10.69 8.80 -7.10
N PRO A 53 10.95 9.10 -5.81
CA PRO A 53 9.91 9.55 -4.89
C PRO A 53 9.25 10.84 -5.39
N ALA A 54 7.93 10.92 -5.25
CA ALA A 54 7.19 12.13 -5.59
C ALA A 54 7.62 13.29 -4.66
N PRO A 55 7.89 14.49 -5.19
CA PRO A 55 8.10 15.65 -4.35
C PRO A 55 6.81 15.98 -3.60
N THR A 56 6.92 16.56 -2.39
CA THR A 56 5.76 17.13 -1.70
C THR A 56 5.21 18.27 -2.55
N PRO A 57 3.96 18.18 -3.05
CA PRO A 57 3.38 19.26 -3.83
C PRO A 57 3.17 20.48 -2.94
N GLY A 58 3.55 21.67 -3.43
CA GLY A 58 3.25 22.93 -2.76
C GLY A 58 1.81 23.42 -3.02
N ALA A 59 1.54 24.69 -2.71
CA ALA A 59 0.24 25.35 -2.90
C ALA A 59 -0.47 24.92 -4.20
N PHE A 60 -1.78 24.65 -4.10
CA PHE A 60 -2.60 24.41 -5.28
C PHE A 60 -2.47 25.60 -6.24
N LYS A 61 -1.97 25.33 -7.44
CA LYS A 61 -1.89 26.31 -8.52
C LYS A 61 -2.85 25.88 -9.61
N GLU A 62 -3.79 26.75 -9.97
CA GLU A 62 -4.63 26.51 -11.13
C GLU A 62 -3.76 26.37 -12.39
N PRO A 63 -4.13 25.47 -13.31
CA PRO A 63 -3.40 25.32 -14.56
C PRO A 63 -3.45 26.63 -15.36
N ASP A 64 -2.28 27.17 -15.72
CA ASP A 64 -2.14 28.46 -16.43
C ASP A 64 -2.72 28.44 -17.87
N SER A 65 -3.33 27.34 -18.34
CA SER A 65 -3.98 27.27 -19.66
C SER A 65 -5.01 26.14 -19.83
N GLU A 66 -6.18 26.48 -20.40
CA GLU A 66 -7.30 25.58 -20.76
C GLU A 66 -7.04 24.66 -21.98
N LYS A 67 -5.81 24.56 -22.49
CA LYS A 67 -5.57 23.77 -23.72
C LYS A 67 -4.87 22.46 -23.42
N GLY A 68 -5.58 21.37 -23.76
CA GLY A 68 -5.19 19.97 -23.67
C GLY A 68 -3.96 19.59 -24.49
N ILE A 69 -2.82 20.19 -24.19
CA ILE A 69 -1.53 19.56 -24.40
C ILE A 69 -1.39 18.63 -23.21
N GLY A 70 -1.62 17.34 -23.45
CA GLY A 70 -1.74 16.33 -22.41
C GLY A 70 -0.65 16.50 -21.36
N THR A 71 -1.04 16.95 -20.17
CA THR A 71 -0.21 17.00 -18.96
C THR A 71 0.14 15.59 -18.46
N MET A 72 -0.18 14.58 -19.26
CA MET A 72 -0.29 13.18 -18.93
C MET A 72 0.39 12.35 -20.01
N LYS A 73 0.98 11.24 -19.57
CA LYS A 73 1.50 10.21 -20.47
C LYS A 73 0.38 9.58 -21.27
N THR A 74 0.63 9.35 -22.55
CA THR A 74 -0.24 8.54 -23.40
C THR A 74 -0.27 7.10 -22.92
N ILE A 75 -1.32 6.36 -23.26
CA ILE A 75 -1.42 4.93 -22.92
C ILE A 75 -0.23 4.14 -23.48
N THR A 76 0.26 4.52 -24.66
CA THR A 76 1.45 3.92 -25.28
C THR A 76 2.71 4.16 -24.44
N GLU A 77 2.96 5.41 -24.02
CA GLU A 77 4.09 5.73 -23.14
C GLU A 77 4.01 4.98 -21.81
N VAL A 78 2.81 4.81 -21.26
CA VAL A 78 2.61 4.01 -20.03
C VAL A 78 2.96 2.55 -20.26
N TYR A 79 2.49 1.96 -21.37
CA TYR A 79 2.78 0.58 -21.71
C TYR A 79 4.28 0.33 -21.91
N GLU A 80 4.96 1.23 -22.61
CA GLU A 80 6.41 1.15 -22.86
C GLU A 80 7.26 1.34 -21.59
N ALA A 81 6.73 2.06 -20.60
CA ALA A 81 7.41 2.30 -19.34
C ALA A 81 7.29 1.18 -18.33
N ILE A 82 6.38 0.22 -18.55
CA ILE A 82 6.32 -1.00 -17.74
C ILE A 82 7.61 -1.77 -18.03
N PRO A 83 8.55 -1.89 -17.07
CA PRO A 83 9.74 -2.68 -17.29
C PRO A 83 9.34 -4.11 -17.64
N THR A 84 10.22 -4.78 -18.39
CA THR A 84 10.15 -6.19 -18.81
C THR A 84 9.36 -7.04 -17.80
N PRO A 85 8.47 -7.97 -18.23
CA PRO A 85 7.60 -8.73 -17.33
C PRO A 85 8.31 -9.11 -16.05
N VAL A 86 7.79 -8.63 -14.91
CA VAL A 86 8.47 -8.69 -13.60
C VAL A 86 9.10 -10.07 -13.43
N PRO A 87 10.44 -10.20 -13.52
CA PRO A 87 11.09 -11.49 -13.47
C PRO A 87 10.89 -12.04 -12.06
N GLY A 88 10.27 -13.21 -11.95
CA GLY A 88 10.04 -13.86 -10.65
C GLY A 88 8.88 -13.29 -9.84
N SER A 89 7.74 -12.97 -10.48
CA SER A 89 6.51 -12.55 -9.79
C SER A 89 5.76 -13.69 -9.07
N SER A 90 6.47 -14.76 -8.72
CA SER A 90 5.92 -15.82 -7.88
C SER A 90 6.52 -15.71 -6.50
N ALA A 91 5.66 -15.59 -5.49
CA ALA A 91 6.07 -15.73 -4.11
C ALA A 91 6.49 -17.18 -3.86
N GLU A 92 7.64 -17.39 -3.24
CA GLU A 92 8.03 -18.69 -2.72
C GLU A 92 7.35 -18.93 -1.37
N VAL A 93 7.30 -20.18 -0.92
CA VAL A 93 6.80 -20.51 0.43
C VAL A 93 7.60 -19.80 1.53
N THR A 94 8.85 -19.46 1.27
CA THR A 94 9.76 -18.68 2.11
C THR A 94 9.49 -17.18 2.14
N ASP A 95 8.67 -16.65 1.22
CA ASP A 95 8.29 -15.22 1.20
C ASP A 95 6.99 -14.95 1.98
N VAL A 96 6.29 -16.01 2.39
CA VAL A 96 4.97 -15.93 3.00
C VAL A 96 5.02 -16.45 4.44
N THR A 97 4.47 -15.67 5.38
CA THR A 97 4.41 -16.02 6.80
C THR A 97 3.82 -17.41 7.04
N GLN A 98 4.40 -18.14 7.99
CA GLN A 98 4.02 -19.51 8.32
C GLN A 98 2.50 -19.68 8.47
N GLY A 99 1.97 -20.68 7.76
CA GLY A 99 0.55 -21.05 7.82
C GLY A 99 -0.40 -20.17 7.01
N LYS A 100 0.07 -19.08 6.39
CA LYS A 100 -0.74 -18.26 5.47
C LYS A 100 -0.84 -18.93 4.10
N LYS A 101 -2.03 -18.89 3.52
CA LYS A 101 -2.28 -19.42 2.17
C LYS A 101 -2.04 -18.34 1.13
N PHE A 102 -1.41 -18.70 0.02
CA PHE A 102 -1.24 -17.84 -1.15
C PHE A 102 -1.36 -18.68 -2.42
N PHE A 103 -1.52 -18.02 -3.57
CA PHE A 103 -1.61 -18.70 -4.85
C PHE A 103 -0.28 -18.56 -5.59
N SER A 104 0.40 -19.68 -5.84
CA SER A 104 1.64 -19.70 -6.62
C SER A 104 1.35 -19.93 -8.10
N THR A 105 2.08 -19.22 -8.94
CA THR A 105 2.08 -19.36 -10.40
C THR A 105 3.31 -20.10 -10.93
N GLU A 106 4.15 -20.66 -10.05
CA GLU A 106 5.35 -21.39 -10.46
C GLU A 106 5.02 -22.75 -11.09
N SER A 107 5.77 -23.10 -12.13
CA SER A 107 5.70 -24.45 -12.69
C SER A 107 6.15 -25.48 -11.67
N GLY A 108 5.28 -26.45 -11.35
CA GLY A 108 5.53 -27.48 -10.32
C GLY A 108 4.96 -27.15 -8.93
N SER A 109 4.62 -25.88 -8.68
CA SER A 109 3.98 -25.43 -7.44
C SER A 109 2.68 -24.64 -7.70
N TRP A 110 2.14 -24.73 -8.91
CA TRP A 110 0.93 -24.01 -9.34
C TRP A 110 -0.27 -24.31 -8.43
N GLY A 111 -0.90 -23.26 -7.91
CA GLY A 111 -2.09 -23.37 -7.07
C GLY A 111 -1.88 -22.87 -5.64
N VAL A 112 -2.76 -23.29 -4.73
CA VAL A 112 -2.75 -22.84 -3.34
C VAL A 112 -1.58 -23.45 -2.58
N GLN A 113 -0.66 -22.61 -2.13
CA GLN A 113 0.50 -22.95 -1.31
C GLN A 113 0.34 -22.44 0.12
N THR A 114 1.24 -22.85 1.01
CA THR A 114 1.28 -22.39 2.40
C THR A 114 2.65 -21.84 2.73
N GLY A 115 2.70 -20.64 3.28
CA GLY A 115 3.93 -20.01 3.73
C GLY A 115 4.63 -20.78 4.84
N THR A 116 5.95 -20.64 4.89
CA THR A 116 6.87 -21.30 5.83
C THR A 116 7.84 -20.34 6.52
N TRP A 117 7.78 -19.03 6.23
CA TRP A 117 8.62 -18.01 6.87
C TRP A 117 8.27 -17.79 8.34
#